data_AF-A0A7K0KGK7-F1
#
_entry.id   AF-A0A7K0KGK7-F1
#
_cell.length_a   1.000
_cell.length_b   1.000
_cell.length_c   1.000
_cell.angle_alpha   90.00
_cell.angle_beta   90.00
_cell.angle_gamma   90.00
#
_symmetry.space_group_name_H-M   'P 1'
#
loop_
_entity.id
_entity.type
_entity.pdbx_description
1 polymer ?
#
loop_
_entity_poly.entity_id
_entity_poly.type
_entity_poly.pdbx_seq_one_letter_code
_entity_poly.pdbx_strand_id
1 'polypeptide(L)'
;MQHTLIAHGRKVMTALFALVLVLAFASCRDSDDEDDSHAVTVVFTLSVNDAVKTTAAKSRATAPPEGTGTWQNYDPQGDADDYENGIDFNKIFVYFYNVGGNYVGQVKDMSVYQDASQSNVYHIVGKMDISKDEIVDDQFTGHMVVYVNMEQPSTTAAWTDDAVHNITYSYDPNNPTYIPMWGVKKVSFSTTAGTQQNLDEVSMLRAMAKVSVQLDTDIMKGWTIRSISIDRWNNKGYCLPGVISGLDNTKDLTFNNSLHVFTGSGEATAIKATPIDFTATATTASTASKNLYLPEYDNTSAGVTPATLSVTLTDPDGKKDGPYKLKFVQYDGSDAPTGAPYDIVRNHWYQYIIYKNAERTLTVKLTVRKWNREDHPEIVM
;
A
#
# COMPACT_ATOMS: atom_id res chain seq x y z
N MET A 1 38.55 -54.60 15.98
CA MET A 1 39.13 -53.56 15.11
C MET A 1 38.22 -53.46 13.88
N GLN A 2 37.71 -52.31 13.45
CA GLN A 2 37.75 -50.94 13.98
C GLN A 2 36.32 -50.42 14.22
N HIS A 3 36.16 -49.46 15.14
CA HIS A 3 34.94 -48.66 15.25
C HIS A 3 34.98 -47.48 14.28
N THR A 4 33.84 -47.11 13.72
CA THR A 4 33.58 -45.71 13.34
C THR A 4 32.12 -45.38 13.64
N LEU A 5 31.91 -44.28 14.37
CA LEU A 5 30.58 -43.68 14.59
C LEU A 5 30.11 -43.01 13.27
N ILE A 6 28.86 -42.57 13.10
CA ILE A 6 28.38 -41.25 13.55
C ILE A 6 26.86 -41.29 13.66
N ALA A 7 26.34 -40.99 14.86
CA ALA A 7 24.92 -40.80 15.08
C ALA A 7 24.49 -39.41 14.58
N HIS A 8 23.47 -39.35 13.71
CA HIS A 8 22.88 -38.09 13.25
C HIS A 8 21.92 -37.50 14.30
N GLY A 9 22.48 -37.03 15.42
CA GLY A 9 21.76 -36.23 16.41
C GLY A 9 21.57 -34.80 15.92
N ARG A 10 20.57 -34.56 15.07
CA ARG A 10 20.18 -33.19 14.67
C ARG A 10 19.50 -32.52 15.87
N LYS A 11 20.29 -31.82 16.69
CA LYS A 11 19.78 -30.98 17.78
C LYS A 11 18.87 -29.91 17.18
N VAL A 12 17.56 -30.02 17.42
CA VAL A 12 16.62 -28.91 17.26
C VAL A 12 16.97 -27.92 18.37
N MET A 13 17.71 -26.87 18.01
CA MET A 13 18.05 -25.80 18.95
C MET A 13 16.92 -24.78 18.88
N THR A 14 15.96 -24.90 19.79
CA THR A 14 14.85 -23.96 19.95
C THR A 14 15.42 -22.61 20.38
N ALA A 15 15.62 -21.71 19.42
CA ALA A 15 16.15 -20.38 19.67
C ALA A 15 15.04 -19.47 20.22
N LEU A 16 14.81 -19.56 21.53
CA LEU A 16 13.91 -18.69 22.26
C LEU A 16 14.55 -17.30 22.42
N PHE A 17 14.36 -16.42 21.44
CA PHE A 17 14.88 -15.05 21.48
C PHE A 17 13.95 -14.13 22.29
N ALA A 18 14.20 -14.03 23.59
CA ALA A 18 13.72 -12.91 24.40
C ALA A 18 14.61 -11.68 24.12
N LEU A 19 14.15 -10.77 23.26
CA LEU A 19 14.87 -9.54 22.93
C LEU A 19 14.73 -8.51 24.08
N VAL A 20 15.56 -8.63 25.11
CA VAL A 20 15.65 -7.62 26.17
C VAL A 20 16.48 -6.44 25.66
N LEU A 21 15.82 -5.45 25.06
CA LEU A 21 16.46 -4.19 24.69
C LEU A 21 16.66 -3.34 25.95
N VAL A 22 17.83 -3.45 26.59
CA VAL A 22 18.18 -2.60 27.74
C VAL A 22 18.53 -1.19 27.25
N LEU A 23 17.51 -0.36 27.08
CA LEU A 23 17.69 1.08 27.08
C LEU A 23 18.04 1.51 28.50
N ALA A 24 19.26 2.00 28.69
CA ALA A 24 19.75 2.47 29.97
C ALA A 24 19.09 3.82 30.33
N PHE A 25 17.93 3.76 30.97
CA PHE A 25 17.28 4.94 31.54
C PHE A 25 18.07 5.40 32.78
N ALA A 26 18.78 6.52 32.64
CA ALA A 26 19.21 7.30 33.79
C ALA A 26 17.99 8.05 34.37
N SER A 27 17.17 7.36 35.16
CA SER A 27 16.18 8.01 36.02
C SER A 27 16.88 8.63 37.24
N CYS A 28 17.76 9.59 36.97
CA CYS A 28 18.26 10.49 38.00
C CYS A 28 17.09 11.35 38.46
N ARG A 29 16.40 10.89 39.51
CA ARG A 29 15.63 11.76 40.40
C ARG A 29 16.63 12.61 41.17
N ASP A 30 17.19 13.61 40.50
CA ASP A 30 17.88 14.69 41.18
C ASP A 30 16.87 15.78 41.54
N SER A 31 17.13 16.45 42.65
CA SER A 31 16.22 17.41 43.28
C SER A 31 16.42 18.82 42.74
N ASP A 32 15.32 19.57 42.69
CA ASP A 32 15.27 21.04 42.59
C ASP A 32 15.95 21.66 41.35
N ASP A 33 15.29 21.54 40.20
CA ASP A 33 15.26 22.60 39.20
C ASP A 33 13.79 22.80 38.72
N GLU A 34 13.30 24.04 38.79
CA GLU A 34 11.97 24.44 38.30
C GLU A 34 11.98 24.57 36.77
N ASP A 35 11.99 23.43 36.06
CA ASP A 35 11.53 23.38 34.67
C ASP A 35 10.27 22.50 34.63
N ASP A 36 9.11 23.17 34.75
CA ASP A 36 7.79 22.52 34.77
C ASP A 36 7.49 21.97 33.37
N SER A 37 8.02 20.78 33.08
CA SER A 37 7.79 20.13 31.80
C SER A 37 6.30 19.77 31.72
N HIS A 38 5.55 20.63 31.04
CA HIS A 38 4.11 20.50 30.83
C HIS A 38 3.75 19.36 29.87
N ALA A 39 4.59 18.32 29.75
CA ALA A 39 4.41 17.22 28.84
C ALA A 39 4.74 15.86 29.46
N VAL A 40 4.11 14.81 28.94
CA VAL A 40 4.43 13.41 29.23
C VAL A 40 5.12 12.79 28.02
N THR A 41 6.32 12.24 28.22
CA THR A 41 7.04 11.50 27.18
C THR A 41 6.54 10.06 27.09
N VAL A 42 6.11 9.64 25.90
CA VAL A 42 5.69 8.26 25.58
C VAL A 42 6.66 7.66 24.57
N VAL A 43 7.00 6.38 24.75
CA VAL A 43 7.83 5.60 23.81
C VAL A 43 6.94 4.59 23.09
N PHE A 44 7.06 4.53 21.77
CA PHE A 44 6.27 3.62 20.92
C PHE A 44 7.18 2.65 20.17
N THR A 45 6.68 1.45 19.93
CA THR A 45 7.20 0.52 18.93
C THR A 45 6.13 0.30 17.86
N LEU A 46 6.42 0.62 16.60
CA LEU A 46 5.55 0.29 15.46
C LEU A 46 6.19 -0.84 14.65
N SER A 47 5.44 -1.90 14.39
CA SER A 47 5.81 -2.96 13.43
C SER A 47 5.00 -2.79 12.15
N VAL A 48 5.66 -2.57 11.01
CA VAL A 48 5.02 -2.68 9.68
C VAL A 48 5.21 -4.11 9.22
N ASN A 49 4.13 -4.86 8.97
CA ASN A 49 4.19 -6.33 8.87
C ASN A 49 4.44 -6.91 7.47
N ASP A 50 5.06 -8.10 7.46
CA ASP A 50 5.25 -8.95 6.29
C ASP A 50 3.98 -9.71 5.87
N ALA A 51 3.88 -9.96 4.56
CA ALA A 51 2.95 -10.92 3.97
C ALA A 51 3.51 -12.34 4.15
N VAL A 52 3.26 -12.98 5.30
CA VAL A 52 3.75 -14.36 5.54
C VAL A 52 3.24 -15.25 4.40
N LYS A 53 4.15 -15.98 3.72
CA LYS A 53 3.84 -16.77 2.51
C LYS A 53 2.77 -17.88 2.65
N THR A 54 2.20 -18.05 3.84
CA THR A 54 1.17 -19.04 4.17
C THR A 54 -0.15 -18.43 4.65
N THR A 55 -0.13 -17.16 5.10
CA THR A 55 -1.17 -16.48 5.89
C THR A 55 -0.83 -15.00 5.92
N ALA A 56 -1.77 -14.12 5.68
CA ALA A 56 -1.46 -13.27 4.56
C ALA A 56 -1.88 -11.78 4.78
N ALA A 57 -1.37 -10.87 3.94
CA ALA A 57 -1.45 -9.40 3.97
C ALA A 57 -2.83 -8.71 3.89
N LYS A 58 -3.13 -7.92 4.93
CA LYS A 58 -4.34 -7.09 5.01
C LYS A 58 -4.17 -5.73 4.30
N SER A 59 -4.88 -5.49 3.19
CA SER A 59 -5.23 -4.12 2.75
C SER A 59 -6.71 -4.01 2.37
N ARG A 60 -7.30 -2.83 2.61
CA ARG A 60 -8.73 -2.58 2.38
C ARG A 60 -9.07 -1.12 2.02
N ALA A 61 -9.45 -0.91 0.77
CA ALA A 61 -10.60 -0.04 0.48
C ALA A 61 -11.90 -0.86 0.62
N THR A 62 -13.05 -0.27 0.98
CA THR A 62 -14.34 -1.00 1.09
C THR A 62 -15.20 -0.82 -0.17
N ALA A 63 -15.31 -1.91 -0.94
CA ALA A 63 -15.83 -2.07 -2.32
C ALA A 63 -17.35 -1.76 -2.49
N PRO A 64 -18.00 -1.88 -3.70
CA PRO A 64 -17.52 -2.32 -5.04
C PRO A 64 -18.02 -1.40 -6.21
N PRO A 65 -18.10 -1.87 -7.48
CA PRO A 65 -19.34 -2.57 -7.90
C PRO A 65 -19.14 -3.88 -8.70
N GLU A 66 -20.06 -4.82 -8.49
CA GLU A 66 -20.19 -6.11 -9.19
C GLU A 66 -21.55 -6.16 -9.90
N GLY A 67 -21.67 -6.92 -11.01
CA GLY A 67 -22.88 -6.96 -11.85
C GLY A 67 -23.97 -7.95 -11.42
N THR A 68 -23.65 -9.23 -11.20
CA THR A 68 -24.67 -10.30 -11.04
C THR A 68 -24.25 -11.56 -10.26
N GLY A 69 -23.08 -11.63 -9.61
CA GLY A 69 -22.71 -12.89 -8.97
C GLY A 69 -21.39 -12.84 -8.21
N THR A 70 -21.48 -13.19 -6.92
CA THR A 70 -20.41 -13.24 -5.93
C THR A 70 -19.03 -13.44 -6.52
N TRP A 71 -18.14 -12.48 -6.24
CA TRP A 71 -16.70 -12.57 -6.41
C TRP A 71 -16.27 -14.03 -6.22
N GLN A 72 -15.80 -14.64 -7.30
CA GLN A 72 -15.23 -15.98 -7.20
C GLN A 72 -14.17 -15.93 -6.10
N ASN A 73 -14.15 -16.95 -5.23
CA ASN A 73 -13.07 -17.18 -4.25
C ASN A 73 -11.77 -17.52 -5.00
N TYR A 74 -11.29 -16.56 -5.76
CA TYR A 74 -10.04 -16.57 -6.46
C TYR A 74 -9.05 -15.84 -5.57
N ASP A 75 -8.24 -16.63 -4.90
CA ASP A 75 -7.13 -16.24 -4.07
C ASP A 75 -5.89 -16.11 -4.97
N PRO A 76 -5.54 -14.90 -5.44
CA PRO A 76 -4.35 -14.71 -6.27
C PRO A 76 -3.10 -14.89 -5.40
N GLN A 77 -2.52 -16.09 -5.42
CA GLN A 77 -1.15 -16.28 -4.92
C GLN A 77 -0.21 -15.39 -5.75
N GLY A 78 0.17 -14.26 -5.18
CA GLY A 78 0.93 -13.22 -5.85
C GLY A 78 1.65 -12.38 -4.83
N ASP A 79 2.85 -12.85 -4.44
CA ASP A 79 3.76 -12.18 -3.52
C ASP A 79 3.80 -10.68 -3.81
N ALA A 80 3.53 -9.86 -2.80
CA ALA A 80 3.82 -8.43 -2.85
C ALA A 80 5.35 -8.26 -2.95
N ASP A 81 5.81 -7.57 -3.99
CA ASP A 81 7.25 -7.48 -4.27
C ASP A 81 7.98 -6.48 -3.34
N ASP A 82 9.32 -6.57 -3.29
CA ASP A 82 10.16 -5.72 -2.43
C ASP A 82 9.97 -4.21 -2.70
N TYR A 83 9.52 -3.83 -3.89
CA TYR A 83 9.19 -2.45 -4.24
C TYR A 83 7.80 -2.05 -3.70
N GLU A 84 6.81 -2.95 -3.78
CA GLU A 84 5.46 -2.71 -3.23
C GLU A 84 5.45 -2.52 -1.72
N ASN A 85 6.34 -3.21 -0.99
CA ASN A 85 6.50 -3.12 0.46
C ASN A 85 7.68 -2.22 0.89
N GLY A 86 8.41 -1.61 -0.05
CA GLY A 86 9.60 -0.82 0.24
C GLY A 86 9.28 0.42 1.09
N ILE A 87 10.12 0.69 2.10
CA ILE A 87 10.00 1.84 3.00
C ILE A 87 11.30 2.66 2.98
N ASP A 88 11.18 3.96 2.71
CA ASP A 88 12.23 4.95 3.00
C ASP A 88 12.16 5.32 4.48
N PHE A 89 13.15 4.87 5.26
CA PHE A 89 13.21 5.12 6.71
C PHE A 89 13.29 6.62 7.07
N ASN A 90 13.70 7.48 6.13
CA ASN A 90 13.74 8.93 6.34
C ASN A 90 12.37 9.59 6.12
N LYS A 91 11.39 8.84 5.61
CA LYS A 91 10.03 9.30 5.25
C LYS A 91 8.96 8.47 5.95
N ILE A 92 9.20 8.16 7.22
CA ILE A 92 8.19 7.63 8.14
C ILE A 92 7.83 8.74 9.11
N PHE A 93 6.55 9.08 9.21
CA PHE A 93 6.05 10.06 10.17
C PHE A 93 4.84 9.49 10.91
N VAL A 94 4.93 9.45 12.24
CA VAL A 94 3.82 9.07 13.12
C VAL A 94 3.40 10.32 13.88
N TYR A 95 2.17 10.75 13.66
CA TYR A 95 1.57 11.92 14.29
C TYR A 95 0.36 11.51 15.12
N PHE A 96 0.14 12.23 16.21
CA PHE A 96 -1.07 12.11 17.02
C PHE A 96 -1.87 13.41 16.93
N TYR A 97 -3.18 13.23 16.83
CA TYR A 97 -4.18 14.30 16.78
C TYR A 97 -5.22 14.04 17.88
N ASN A 98 -5.79 15.09 18.46
CA ASN A 98 -6.85 14.92 19.46
C ASN A 98 -8.18 14.56 18.80
N VAL A 99 -9.22 14.28 19.59
CA VAL A 99 -10.55 13.90 19.10
C VAL A 99 -11.20 14.94 18.16
N GLY A 100 -10.75 16.20 18.21
CA GLY A 100 -11.17 17.26 17.27
C GLY A 100 -10.39 17.31 15.96
N GLY A 101 -9.39 16.43 15.78
CA GLY A 101 -8.52 16.38 14.61
C GLY A 101 -7.34 17.37 14.63
N ASN A 102 -7.14 18.11 15.73
CA ASN A 102 -6.03 19.06 15.86
C ASN A 102 -4.73 18.35 16.20
N TYR A 103 -3.60 18.85 15.69
CA TYR A 103 -2.28 18.29 15.94
C TYR A 103 -1.91 18.35 17.43
N VAL A 104 -1.43 17.22 17.97
CA VAL A 104 -0.93 17.11 19.36
C VAL A 104 0.59 16.94 19.38
N GLY A 105 1.14 16.12 18.49
CA GLY A 105 2.58 15.86 18.47
C GLY A 105 3.03 14.82 17.44
N GLN A 106 4.35 14.63 17.41
CA GLN A 106 5.06 13.74 16.49
C GLN A 106 5.96 12.79 17.26
N VAL A 107 6.05 11.54 16.81
CA VAL A 107 7.11 10.62 17.24
C VAL A 107 8.45 11.04 16.63
N LYS A 108 9.41 11.35 17.49
CA LYS A 108 10.78 11.80 17.21
C LYS A 108 11.80 10.74 17.66
N ASP A 109 13.07 10.99 17.38
CA ASP A 109 14.22 10.13 17.72
C ASP A 109 14.03 8.67 17.28
N MET A 110 13.40 8.49 16.11
CA MET A 110 13.02 7.17 15.61
C MET A 110 14.24 6.35 15.19
N SER A 111 14.41 5.20 15.82
CA SER A 111 15.31 4.13 15.41
C SER A 111 14.52 3.07 14.65
N VAL A 112 14.83 2.90 13.36
CA VAL A 112 14.19 1.90 12.49
C VAL A 112 15.14 0.72 12.29
N TYR A 113 14.65 -0.50 12.49
CA TYR A 113 15.39 -1.72 12.14
C TYR A 113 14.49 -2.74 11.44
N GLN A 114 15.03 -3.35 10.40
CA GLN A 114 14.41 -4.46 9.68
C GLN A 114 14.53 -5.75 10.50
N ASP A 115 13.49 -6.58 10.52
CA ASP A 115 13.55 -7.86 11.19
C ASP A 115 14.47 -8.84 10.44
N ALA A 116 15.43 -9.43 11.15
CA ALA A 116 16.40 -10.35 10.56
C ALA A 116 15.78 -11.67 10.06
N SER A 117 14.56 -12.00 10.49
CA SER A 117 13.81 -13.19 10.08
C SER A 117 12.70 -12.91 9.07
N GLN A 118 12.28 -11.66 8.92
CA GLN A 118 11.19 -11.23 8.03
C GLN A 118 11.59 -9.93 7.30
N SER A 119 12.04 -10.02 6.05
CA SER A 119 12.60 -8.87 5.32
C SER A 119 11.62 -7.72 5.07
N ASN A 120 10.31 -7.94 5.19
CA ASN A 120 9.30 -6.89 5.09
C ASN A 120 8.75 -6.43 6.45
N VAL A 121 9.28 -6.95 7.58
CA VAL A 121 8.98 -6.42 8.91
C VAL A 121 9.96 -5.32 9.27
N TYR A 122 9.44 -4.16 9.63
CA TYR A 122 10.22 -3.04 10.16
C TYR A 122 9.71 -2.65 11.53
N HIS A 123 10.60 -2.62 12.50
CA HIS A 123 10.34 -2.16 13.86
C HIS A 123 10.87 -0.74 14.01
N ILE A 124 10.03 0.18 14.48
CA ILE A 124 10.34 1.60 14.65
C ILE A 124 10.15 1.93 16.13
N VAL A 125 11.24 2.25 16.83
CA VAL A 125 11.20 2.72 18.23
C VAL A 125 11.42 4.23 18.25
N GLY A 126 10.51 5.00 18.86
CA GLY A 126 10.66 6.45 18.97
C GLY A 126 9.91 7.03 20.17
N LYS A 127 10.09 8.34 20.41
CA LYS A 127 9.51 9.05 21.57
C LYS A 127 8.65 10.24 21.14
N MET A 128 7.60 10.55 21.89
CA MET A 128 6.79 11.76 21.69
C MET A 128 6.48 12.40 23.03
N ASP A 129 6.51 13.72 23.08
CA ASP A 129 6.05 14.50 24.23
C ASP A 129 4.61 14.97 23.97
N ILE A 130 3.71 14.70 24.91
CA ILE A 130 2.26 15.02 24.86
C ILE A 130 1.97 16.10 25.90
N SER A 131 1.37 17.23 25.53
CA SER A 131 0.96 18.26 26.50
C SER A 131 0.03 17.69 27.57
N LYS A 132 0.21 18.11 28.83
CA LYS A 132 -0.70 17.79 29.94
C LYS A 132 -2.14 18.25 29.65
N ASP A 133 -2.33 19.28 28.81
CA ASP A 133 -3.66 19.77 28.39
C ASP A 133 -4.43 18.79 27.50
N GLU A 134 -3.74 17.86 26.85
CA GLU A 134 -4.31 16.83 25.96
C GLU A 134 -4.53 15.48 26.70
N ILE A 135 -4.35 15.48 28.02
CA ILE A 135 -4.45 14.30 28.90
C ILE A 135 -5.55 14.56 29.94
N VAL A 136 -6.49 13.62 30.08
CA VAL A 136 -7.55 13.65 31.10
C VAL A 136 -7.49 12.36 31.89
N ASP A 137 -7.46 12.46 33.23
CA ASP A 137 -7.39 11.31 34.16
C ASP A 137 -6.29 10.28 33.79
N ASP A 138 -5.07 10.78 33.54
CA ASP A 138 -3.91 9.99 33.06
C ASP A 138 -4.19 9.18 31.77
N GLN A 139 -5.04 9.70 30.88
CA GLN A 139 -5.37 9.07 29.59
C GLN A 139 -5.36 10.07 28.43
N PHE A 140 -4.68 9.68 27.34
CA PHE A 140 -4.82 10.31 26.03
C PHE A 140 -5.90 9.58 25.22
N THR A 141 -6.71 10.33 24.46
CA THR A 141 -7.63 9.76 23.46
C THR A 141 -7.63 10.64 22.20
N GLY A 142 -7.48 10.02 21.04
CA GLY A 142 -7.37 10.74 19.77
C GLY A 142 -7.11 9.80 18.60
N HIS A 143 -6.42 10.28 17.57
CA HIS A 143 -6.07 9.54 16.36
C HIS A 143 -4.56 9.48 16.19
N MET A 144 -4.04 8.26 16.03
CA MET A 144 -2.69 8.02 15.51
C MET A 144 -2.78 7.96 13.99
N VAL A 145 -2.01 8.79 13.30
CA VAL A 145 -1.95 8.88 11.84
C VAL A 145 -0.51 8.63 11.39
N VAL A 146 -0.35 7.66 10.49
CA VAL A 146 0.94 7.19 10.00
C VAL A 146 1.06 7.56 8.52
N TYR A 147 2.19 8.17 8.16
CA TYR A 147 2.52 8.59 6.80
C TYR A 147 3.87 7.96 6.43
N VAL A 148 3.95 7.35 5.26
CA VAL A 148 5.13 6.59 4.81
C VAL A 148 5.43 6.93 3.35
N ASN A 149 6.72 7.06 3.00
CA ASN A 149 7.22 7.29 1.64
C ASN A 149 6.71 8.59 0.97
N MET A 150 6.39 9.61 1.76
CA MET A 150 5.92 10.91 1.27
C MET A 150 6.69 12.06 1.91
N GLU A 151 6.52 13.28 1.39
CA GLU A 151 7.05 14.48 2.04
C GLU A 151 6.35 14.73 3.38
N GLN A 152 7.08 15.34 4.33
CA GLN A 152 6.61 15.54 5.69
C GLN A 152 5.34 16.41 5.74
N PRO A 153 4.24 15.92 6.35
CA PRO A 153 3.04 16.71 6.61
C PRO A 153 3.26 17.95 7.50
N SER A 154 2.35 18.93 7.38
CA SER A 154 2.33 20.10 8.26
C SER A 154 2.07 19.70 9.71
N THR A 155 2.88 20.23 10.63
CA THR A 155 2.76 20.03 12.09
C THR A 155 1.94 21.11 12.79
N THR A 156 1.33 22.04 12.04
CA THR A 156 0.47 23.10 12.59
C THR A 156 -0.97 23.01 12.11
N ALA A 157 -1.28 22.05 11.25
CA ALA A 157 -2.58 21.87 10.61
C ALA A 157 -3.31 20.66 11.20
N ALA A 158 -4.64 20.67 11.15
CA ALA A 158 -5.42 19.46 11.39
C ALA A 158 -5.09 18.42 10.30
N TRP A 159 -5.18 17.12 10.60
CA TRP A 159 -4.92 16.10 9.57
C TRP A 159 -5.92 16.12 8.41
N THR A 160 -7.08 16.76 8.61
CA THR A 160 -8.13 16.99 7.61
C THR A 160 -7.99 18.31 6.86
N ASP A 161 -6.96 19.11 7.15
CA ASP A 161 -6.69 20.39 6.50
C ASP A 161 -6.11 20.18 5.08
N ASP A 162 -6.39 21.09 4.16
CA ASP A 162 -5.84 21.10 2.80
C ASP A 162 -4.30 20.98 2.77
N ALA A 163 -3.59 21.54 3.76
CA ALA A 163 -2.14 21.47 3.87
C ALA A 163 -1.59 20.05 4.14
N VAL A 164 -2.42 19.14 4.65
CA VAL A 164 -2.10 17.72 4.87
C VAL A 164 -2.78 16.83 3.83
N HIS A 165 -4.04 17.13 3.51
CA HIS A 165 -4.85 16.38 2.57
C HIS A 165 -4.31 16.43 1.13
N ASN A 166 -3.82 17.60 0.71
CA ASN A 166 -3.35 17.83 -0.66
C ASN A 166 -1.84 17.59 -0.86
N ILE A 167 -1.14 16.90 0.04
CA ILE A 167 0.25 16.52 -0.18
C ILE A 167 0.33 15.61 -1.42
N THR A 168 1.18 15.97 -2.38
CA THR A 168 1.34 15.24 -3.65
C THR A 168 2.66 14.50 -3.73
N TYR A 169 2.67 13.41 -4.49
CA TYR A 169 3.88 12.80 -5.03
C TYR A 169 3.97 13.00 -6.55
N SER A 170 5.20 13.00 -7.08
CA SER A 170 5.44 12.94 -8.52
C SER A 170 5.71 11.48 -8.93
N TYR A 171 5.34 11.13 -10.16
CA TYR A 171 5.49 9.79 -10.70
C TYR A 171 6.24 9.82 -12.04
N ASP A 172 7.37 9.10 -12.09
CA ASP A 172 8.11 8.79 -13.31
C ASP A 172 8.16 7.26 -13.49
N PRO A 173 7.57 6.68 -14.56
CA PRO A 173 7.61 5.25 -14.82
C PRO A 173 9.04 4.71 -15.04
N ASN A 174 10.00 5.56 -15.43
CA ASN A 174 11.38 5.15 -15.70
C ASN A 174 12.26 5.17 -14.44
N ASN A 175 11.85 5.97 -13.44
CA ASN A 175 12.55 6.15 -12.17
C ASN A 175 11.56 6.02 -11.01
N PRO A 176 10.96 4.82 -10.82
CA PRO A 176 9.93 4.63 -9.82
C PRO A 176 10.49 4.83 -8.40
N THR A 177 9.88 5.73 -7.64
CA THR A 177 10.18 5.96 -6.22
C THR A 177 9.35 5.02 -5.34
N TYR A 178 9.70 4.93 -4.06
CA TYR A 178 8.85 4.27 -3.06
C TYR A 178 7.38 4.73 -3.13
N ILE A 179 6.45 3.80 -2.94
CA ILE A 179 5.01 4.06 -3.02
C ILE A 179 4.55 4.79 -1.75
N PRO A 180 3.95 6.00 -1.84
CA PRO A 180 3.36 6.68 -0.69
C PRO A 180 2.26 5.85 -0.03
N MET A 181 2.28 5.79 1.30
CA MET A 181 1.33 5.02 2.10
C MET A 181 0.83 5.83 3.29
N TRP A 182 -0.45 5.66 3.63
CA TRP A 182 -1.09 6.39 4.73
C TRP A 182 -2.07 5.49 5.51
N GLY A 183 -2.23 5.75 6.82
CA GLY A 183 -3.25 5.10 7.65
C GLY A 183 -3.60 5.90 8.91
N VAL A 184 -4.82 5.67 9.43
CA VAL A 184 -5.34 6.27 10.67
C VAL A 184 -5.97 5.20 11.56
N LYS A 185 -5.82 5.39 12.88
CA LYS A 185 -6.47 4.59 13.92
C LYS A 185 -6.80 5.50 15.09
N LYS A 186 -8.06 5.49 15.54
CA LYS A 186 -8.46 6.03 16.83
C LYS A 186 -7.80 5.18 17.94
N VAL A 187 -7.08 5.85 18.83
CA VAL A 187 -6.31 5.24 19.92
C VAL A 187 -6.72 5.87 21.25
N SER A 188 -6.63 5.07 22.31
CA SER A 188 -6.76 5.53 23.68
C SER A 188 -5.77 4.75 24.53
N PHE A 189 -4.96 5.46 25.32
CA PHE A 189 -3.94 4.84 26.18
C PHE A 189 -3.70 5.67 27.42
N SER A 190 -3.36 5.00 28.51
CA SER A 190 -2.93 5.66 29.74
C SER A 190 -1.53 6.25 29.59
N THR A 191 -1.31 7.42 30.19
CA THR A 191 -0.02 8.11 30.29
C THR A 191 0.65 7.90 31.65
N THR A 192 0.14 6.99 32.49
CA THR A 192 0.74 6.66 33.79
C THR A 192 2.16 6.12 33.61
N ALA A 193 3.11 6.74 34.32
CA ALA A 193 4.54 6.44 34.20
C ALA A 193 4.86 4.96 34.52
N GLY A 194 5.73 4.36 33.70
CA GLY A 194 6.14 2.96 33.86
C GLY A 194 5.14 1.92 33.34
N THR A 195 4.03 2.34 32.72
CA THR A 195 3.11 1.41 32.03
C THR A 195 3.56 1.15 30.60
N GLN A 196 3.28 -0.06 30.11
CA GLN A 196 3.42 -0.45 28.70
C GLN A 196 2.05 -0.90 28.21
N GLN A 197 1.64 -0.43 27.03
CA GLN A 197 0.33 -0.70 26.43
C GLN A 197 0.50 -0.97 24.93
N ASN A 198 -0.53 -1.57 24.33
CA ASN A 198 -0.59 -1.80 22.89
C ASN A 198 -1.70 -0.95 22.25
N LEU A 199 -1.48 -0.44 21.04
CA LEU A 199 -2.39 0.47 20.33
C LEU A 199 -3.13 -0.16 19.14
N ASP A 200 -3.05 -1.49 19.01
CA ASP A 200 -3.47 -2.30 17.85
C ASP A 200 -2.74 -1.99 16.53
N GLU A 201 -3.01 -2.83 15.54
CA GLU A 201 -2.62 -2.66 14.13
C GLU A 201 -3.32 -1.44 13.47
N VAL A 202 -2.51 -0.57 12.85
CA VAL A 202 -2.97 0.42 11.86
C VAL A 202 -2.83 -0.17 10.46
N SER A 203 -3.92 -0.22 9.69
CA SER A 203 -3.83 -0.57 8.27
C SER A 203 -3.45 0.62 7.42
N MET A 204 -2.57 0.39 6.44
CA MET A 204 -2.07 1.39 5.51
C MET A 204 -2.68 1.19 4.12
N LEU A 205 -2.88 2.28 3.37
CA LEU A 205 -3.29 2.28 1.97
C LEU A 205 -2.20 2.90 1.10
N ARG A 206 -1.94 2.28 -0.05
CA ARG A 206 -1.06 2.81 -1.09
C ARG A 206 -1.76 3.93 -1.87
N ALA A 207 -1.03 5.01 -2.20
CA ALA A 207 -1.54 6.13 -2.98
C ALA A 207 -1.65 5.87 -4.50
N MET A 208 -1.11 4.75 -4.98
CA MET A 208 -1.09 4.34 -6.40
C MET A 208 -2.09 3.20 -6.65
N ALA A 209 -2.37 2.90 -7.92
CA ALA A 209 -3.01 1.66 -8.39
C ALA A 209 -1.98 0.71 -9.06
N LYS A 210 -2.23 -0.60 -9.03
CA LYS A 210 -1.50 -1.63 -9.77
C LYS A 210 -2.32 -2.07 -10.97
N VAL A 211 -1.78 -1.99 -12.17
CA VAL A 211 -2.34 -2.63 -13.37
C VAL A 211 -1.43 -3.80 -13.70
N SER A 212 -1.97 -5.00 -13.87
CA SER A 212 -1.20 -6.12 -14.40
C SER A 212 -1.84 -6.73 -15.64
N VAL A 213 -0.99 -7.18 -16.56
CA VAL A 213 -1.40 -7.85 -17.80
C VAL A 213 -0.66 -9.16 -17.91
N GLN A 214 -1.40 -10.25 -18.08
CA GLN A 214 -0.86 -11.60 -18.25
C GLN A 214 -1.63 -12.36 -19.32
N LEU A 215 -1.02 -13.42 -19.85
CA LEU A 215 -1.70 -14.39 -20.70
C LEU A 215 -2.31 -15.50 -19.84
N ASP A 216 -3.41 -16.09 -20.29
CA ASP A 216 -3.84 -17.39 -19.78
C ASP A 216 -2.81 -18.46 -20.19
N THR A 217 -2.16 -19.08 -19.22
CA THR A 217 -1.03 -19.99 -19.46
C THR A 217 -1.43 -21.32 -20.11
N ASP A 218 -2.70 -21.70 -20.03
CA ASP A 218 -3.18 -22.96 -20.57
C ASP A 218 -3.68 -22.84 -22.01
N ILE A 219 -4.36 -21.73 -22.31
CA ILE A 219 -4.89 -21.41 -23.63
C ILE A 219 -3.80 -20.82 -24.55
N MET A 220 -2.99 -19.89 -24.04
CA MET A 220 -2.04 -19.10 -24.84
C MET A 220 -0.66 -19.74 -25.01
N LYS A 221 -0.59 -21.07 -25.08
CA LYS A 221 0.67 -21.81 -25.24
C LYS A 221 1.38 -21.40 -26.53
N GLY A 222 2.65 -21.02 -26.41
CA GLY A 222 3.49 -20.50 -27.52
C GLY A 222 3.27 -19.03 -27.87
N TRP A 223 2.23 -18.37 -27.35
CA TRP A 223 2.05 -16.92 -27.49
C TRP A 223 2.83 -16.16 -26.43
N THR A 224 3.19 -14.92 -26.74
CA THR A 224 3.88 -14.03 -25.79
C THR A 224 3.43 -12.58 -25.92
N ILE A 225 3.59 -11.82 -24.84
CA ILE A 225 3.34 -10.38 -24.85
C ILE A 225 4.52 -9.69 -25.54
N ARG A 226 4.26 -9.03 -26.68
CA ARG A 226 5.25 -8.26 -27.44
C ARG A 226 5.35 -6.83 -26.96
N SER A 227 4.20 -6.19 -26.70
CA SER A 227 4.16 -4.90 -26.04
C SER A 227 2.84 -4.64 -25.31
N ILE A 228 2.87 -3.73 -24.35
CA ILE A 228 1.76 -3.18 -23.59
C ILE A 228 2.09 -1.72 -23.37
N SER A 229 1.15 -0.83 -23.69
CA SER A 229 1.20 0.55 -23.21
C SER A 229 -0.13 1.06 -22.71
N ILE A 230 -0.12 1.99 -21.76
CA ILE A 230 -1.32 2.73 -21.33
C ILE A 230 -1.30 4.13 -21.94
N ASP A 231 -2.41 4.54 -22.56
CA ASP A 231 -2.63 5.97 -22.86
C ASP A 231 -3.32 6.66 -21.68
N ARG A 232 -3.13 7.98 -21.55
CA ARG A 232 -3.71 8.86 -20.52
C ARG A 232 -3.51 8.37 -19.08
N TRP A 233 -2.48 8.91 -18.46
CA TRP A 233 -2.10 8.67 -17.07
C TRP A 233 -1.71 9.98 -16.41
N ASN A 234 -1.79 10.05 -15.08
CA ASN A 234 -1.33 11.21 -14.32
C ASN A 234 0.12 11.01 -13.86
N ASN A 235 0.98 12.01 -14.06
CA ASN A 235 2.37 11.99 -13.56
C ASN A 235 2.53 12.58 -12.13
N LYS A 236 1.41 12.84 -11.46
CA LYS A 236 1.31 13.27 -10.06
C LYS A 236 0.08 12.63 -9.43
N GLY A 237 0.09 12.45 -8.12
CA GLY A 237 -1.08 12.00 -7.35
C GLY A 237 -1.09 12.61 -5.96
N TYR A 238 -2.26 12.65 -5.32
CA TYR A 238 -2.37 12.98 -3.90
C TYR A 238 -2.00 11.76 -3.04
N CYS A 239 -1.23 11.95 -1.98
CA CYS A 239 -0.85 10.87 -1.07
C CYS A 239 -2.05 10.35 -0.26
N LEU A 240 -2.99 11.23 0.10
CA LEU A 240 -4.18 10.90 0.91
C LEU A 240 -5.45 10.71 0.06
N PRO A 241 -6.40 9.86 0.47
CA PRO A 241 -7.66 9.60 -0.23
C PRO A 241 -8.61 10.80 -0.20
N GLY A 242 -9.69 10.77 -1.00
CA GLY A 242 -10.57 11.93 -1.21
C GLY A 242 -11.37 12.34 0.03
N VAL A 243 -11.71 11.38 0.89
CA VAL A 243 -12.33 11.63 2.19
C VAL A 243 -11.43 11.07 3.29
N ILE A 244 -10.99 11.95 4.18
CA ILE A 244 -10.25 11.58 5.40
C ILE A 244 -10.97 12.01 6.70
N SER A 245 -11.77 13.07 6.65
CA SER A 245 -12.48 13.57 7.83
C SER A 245 -13.47 12.55 8.41
N GLY A 246 -13.44 12.40 9.73
CA GLY A 246 -14.33 11.49 10.47
C GLY A 246 -13.95 10.01 10.46
N LEU A 247 -12.79 9.61 9.89
CA LEU A 247 -12.34 8.22 9.94
C LEU A 247 -11.71 7.88 11.29
N ASP A 248 -12.33 6.97 12.05
CA ASP A 248 -11.73 6.35 13.24
C ASP A 248 -10.80 5.17 12.88
N ASN A 249 -10.92 4.60 11.67
CA ASN A 249 -9.98 3.62 11.15
C ASN A 249 -9.81 3.74 9.62
N THR A 250 -8.60 3.50 9.11
CA THR A 250 -8.36 3.35 7.66
C THR A 250 -9.32 2.33 7.01
N LYS A 251 -9.69 1.28 7.74
CA LYS A 251 -10.59 0.19 7.29
C LYS A 251 -12.01 0.67 6.99
N ASP A 252 -12.41 1.86 7.47
CA ASP A 252 -13.74 2.43 7.29
C ASP A 252 -13.89 3.18 5.96
N LEU A 253 -12.78 3.42 5.25
CA LEU A 253 -12.77 4.11 3.96
C LEU A 253 -13.42 3.25 2.86
N THR A 254 -14.37 3.84 2.12
CA THR A 254 -15.03 3.21 0.97
C THR A 254 -14.32 3.47 -0.35
N PHE A 255 -14.59 2.62 -1.35
CA PHE A 255 -14.07 2.75 -2.72
C PHE A 255 -14.37 4.14 -3.29
N ASN A 256 -15.65 4.54 -3.23
CA ASN A 256 -16.13 5.84 -3.72
C ASN A 256 -15.48 7.01 -2.95
N ASN A 257 -15.16 6.83 -1.68
CA ASN A 257 -14.51 7.84 -0.84
C ASN A 257 -12.97 7.84 -0.97
N SER A 258 -12.39 6.80 -1.56
CA SER A 258 -10.93 6.64 -1.68
C SER A 258 -10.33 7.44 -2.83
N LEU A 259 -11.13 7.73 -3.87
CA LEU A 259 -10.67 8.39 -5.09
C LEU A 259 -10.28 9.85 -4.81
N HIS A 260 -9.05 10.23 -5.15
CA HIS A 260 -8.54 11.60 -5.09
C HIS A 260 -7.66 11.88 -6.31
N VAL A 261 -8.30 11.99 -7.48
CA VAL A 261 -7.60 12.25 -8.74
C VAL A 261 -6.92 13.62 -8.67
N PHE A 262 -5.63 13.67 -8.96
CA PHE A 262 -4.93 14.94 -9.12
C PHE A 262 -5.38 15.62 -10.42
N THR A 263 -6.21 16.65 -10.30
CA THR A 263 -6.74 17.44 -11.43
C THR A 263 -5.86 18.64 -11.77
N GLY A 264 -5.23 19.24 -10.75
CA GLY A 264 -4.25 20.32 -10.87
C GLY A 264 -4.84 21.69 -11.20
N SER A 265 -4.26 22.74 -10.59
CA SER A 265 -4.46 24.12 -10.99
C SER A 265 -3.09 24.81 -11.14
N GLY A 266 -2.82 25.35 -12.34
CA GLY A 266 -1.54 25.99 -12.69
C GLY A 266 -0.45 25.04 -13.21
N GLU A 267 0.21 25.45 -14.30
CA GLU A 267 1.43 24.88 -14.90
C GLU A 267 1.42 23.36 -15.20
N ALA A 268 1.05 23.04 -16.45
CA ALA A 268 1.12 21.73 -17.12
C ALA A 268 0.24 20.60 -16.55
N THR A 269 -0.80 20.24 -17.31
CA THR A 269 -1.71 19.12 -17.03
C THR A 269 -0.96 17.85 -16.60
N ALA A 270 -1.35 17.30 -15.43
CA ALA A 270 -0.78 16.04 -14.94
C ALA A 270 -1.08 14.88 -15.89
N ILE A 271 -2.21 14.94 -16.60
CA ILE A 271 -2.59 14.04 -17.68
C ILE A 271 -1.53 14.09 -18.78
N LYS A 272 -0.86 12.95 -19.01
CA LYS A 272 0.08 12.75 -20.10
C LYS A 272 -0.58 11.96 -21.23
N ALA A 273 -0.55 12.54 -22.42
CA ALA A 273 -1.02 11.89 -23.64
C ALA A 273 0.02 10.91 -24.23
N THR A 274 1.30 11.10 -23.93
CA THR A 274 2.38 10.16 -24.30
C THR A 274 2.17 8.84 -23.56
N PRO A 275 2.02 7.70 -24.26
CA PRO A 275 1.83 6.41 -23.59
C PRO A 275 3.05 5.98 -22.78
N ILE A 276 2.81 5.20 -21.71
CA ILE A 276 3.88 4.46 -21.01
C ILE A 276 3.92 3.05 -21.58
N ASP A 277 5.07 2.63 -22.12
CA ASP A 277 5.36 1.22 -22.39
C ASP A 277 5.84 0.55 -21.08
N PHE A 278 5.24 -0.58 -20.67
CA PHE A 278 5.62 -1.32 -19.46
C PHE A 278 5.87 -2.80 -19.74
N THR A 279 6.71 -3.04 -20.73
CA THR A 279 6.94 -4.36 -21.34
C THR A 279 8.14 -5.06 -20.75
N ALA A 280 8.17 -6.39 -20.79
CA ALA A 280 9.45 -7.09 -20.70
C ALA A 280 10.38 -6.55 -21.79
N THR A 281 11.64 -6.36 -21.45
CA THR A 281 12.68 -5.87 -22.35
C THR A 281 12.77 -6.73 -23.61
N ALA A 282 13.12 -6.10 -24.74
CA ALA A 282 12.90 -6.59 -26.10
C ALA A 282 13.66 -7.88 -26.52
N THR A 283 14.26 -8.61 -25.57
CA THR A 283 15.07 -9.81 -25.80
C THR A 283 14.45 -11.11 -25.28
N THR A 284 13.39 -11.08 -24.47
CA THR A 284 12.66 -12.30 -24.07
C THR A 284 11.15 -12.18 -24.19
N ALA A 285 10.62 -12.98 -25.12
CA ALA A 285 9.20 -13.27 -25.27
C ALA A 285 8.67 -13.88 -23.96
N SER A 286 7.85 -13.13 -23.21
CA SER A 286 7.53 -13.45 -21.80
C SER A 286 6.06 -13.84 -21.62
N THR A 287 5.83 -14.95 -20.91
CA THR A 287 4.52 -15.41 -20.41
C THR A 287 4.19 -14.87 -19.01
N ALA A 288 5.17 -14.32 -18.30
CA ALA A 288 5.00 -13.78 -16.96
C ALA A 288 4.20 -12.47 -16.97
N SER A 289 3.41 -12.23 -15.92
CA SER A 289 2.70 -10.96 -15.69
C SER A 289 3.61 -9.74 -15.87
N LYS A 290 3.03 -8.64 -16.37
CA LYS A 290 3.65 -7.33 -16.46
C LYS A 290 2.86 -6.35 -15.61
N ASN A 291 3.51 -5.75 -14.63
CA ASN A 291 2.90 -4.83 -13.69
C ASN A 291 3.28 -3.39 -14.07
N LEU A 292 2.33 -2.47 -13.94
CA LEU A 292 2.54 -1.03 -13.91
C LEU A 292 1.91 -0.49 -12.64
N TYR A 293 2.63 0.39 -11.95
CA TYR A 293 2.12 1.13 -10.80
C TYR A 293 1.88 2.56 -11.25
N LEU A 294 0.70 3.14 -11.03
CA LEU A 294 0.33 4.45 -11.56
C LEU A 294 -0.55 5.26 -10.58
N PRO A 295 -0.49 6.60 -10.60
CA PRO A 295 -1.47 7.44 -9.91
C PRO A 295 -2.90 7.27 -10.42
N GLU A 296 -3.84 7.77 -9.63
CA GLU A 296 -5.27 7.73 -9.96
C GLU A 296 -5.60 8.52 -11.23
N TYR A 297 -6.63 8.05 -11.94
CA TYR A 297 -7.08 8.65 -13.20
C TYR A 297 -8.60 8.58 -13.34
N ASP A 298 -9.20 9.70 -13.71
CA ASP A 298 -10.63 9.86 -13.96
C ASP A 298 -10.99 9.30 -15.35
N ASN A 299 -11.85 8.28 -15.38
CA ASN A 299 -12.41 7.70 -16.59
C ASN A 299 -13.91 8.01 -16.76
N THR A 300 -14.54 8.65 -15.77
CA THR A 300 -16.00 8.70 -15.62
C THR A 300 -16.60 10.11 -15.79
N SER A 301 -15.83 11.17 -15.53
CA SER A 301 -16.31 12.55 -15.66
C SER A 301 -16.67 12.92 -17.10
N ALA A 302 -17.73 13.73 -17.23
CA ALA A 302 -18.23 14.19 -18.52
C ALA A 302 -17.15 14.97 -19.29
N GLY A 303 -16.88 14.55 -20.53
CA GLY A 303 -15.87 15.15 -21.41
C GLY A 303 -14.45 14.63 -21.22
N VAL A 304 -14.18 13.81 -20.20
CA VAL A 304 -12.89 13.10 -20.07
C VAL A 304 -12.85 11.93 -21.07
N THR A 305 -11.66 11.65 -21.61
CA THR A 305 -11.45 10.48 -22.47
C THR A 305 -10.85 9.34 -21.64
N PRO A 306 -11.48 8.18 -21.51
CA PRO A 306 -10.96 7.08 -20.70
C PRO A 306 -9.59 6.57 -21.15
N ALA A 307 -8.77 6.19 -20.17
CA ALA A 307 -7.51 5.47 -20.36
C ALA A 307 -7.74 4.09 -20.98
N THR A 308 -6.83 3.67 -21.85
CA THR A 308 -6.93 2.44 -22.62
C THR A 308 -5.55 1.77 -22.74
N LEU A 309 -5.49 0.47 -22.42
CA LEU A 309 -4.29 -0.34 -22.66
C LEU A 309 -4.20 -0.76 -24.12
N SER A 310 -2.99 -0.74 -24.68
CA SER A 310 -2.66 -1.14 -26.04
C SER A 310 -1.73 -2.36 -26.00
N VAL A 311 -2.26 -3.56 -26.24
CA VAL A 311 -1.50 -4.82 -26.14
C VAL A 311 -1.20 -5.38 -27.52
N THR A 312 0.07 -5.65 -27.81
CA THR A 312 0.52 -6.39 -28.99
C THR A 312 1.05 -7.75 -28.53
N LEU A 313 0.65 -8.81 -29.22
CA LEU A 313 1.14 -10.16 -28.99
C LEU A 313 2.10 -10.60 -30.10
N THR A 314 2.88 -11.64 -29.80
CA THR A 314 3.56 -12.46 -30.81
C THR A 314 2.92 -13.84 -30.79
N ASP A 315 2.53 -14.35 -31.96
CA ASP A 315 1.99 -15.70 -32.13
C ASP A 315 3.11 -16.78 -32.11
N PRO A 316 2.77 -18.08 -32.06
CA PRO A 316 3.77 -19.16 -32.06
C PRO A 316 4.67 -19.23 -33.31
N ASP A 317 4.27 -18.61 -34.43
CA ASP A 317 5.08 -18.51 -35.66
C ASP A 317 6.03 -17.29 -35.63
N GLY A 318 6.03 -16.50 -34.55
CA GLY A 318 6.83 -15.28 -34.42
C GLY A 318 6.20 -14.03 -35.08
N LYS A 319 4.94 -14.10 -35.52
CA LYS A 319 4.24 -12.98 -36.19
C LYS A 319 3.58 -12.07 -35.16
N LYS A 320 3.47 -10.79 -35.51
CA LYS A 320 2.77 -9.78 -34.70
C LYS A 320 1.26 -9.97 -34.81
N ASP A 321 0.57 -9.94 -33.67
CA ASP A 321 -0.88 -9.87 -33.56
C ASP A 321 -1.31 -8.64 -32.72
N GLY A 322 -2.38 -7.95 -33.14
CA GLY A 322 -2.81 -6.66 -32.59
C GLY A 322 -2.16 -5.43 -33.27
N PRO A 323 -2.27 -4.21 -32.67
CA PRO A 323 -2.57 -3.97 -31.27
C PRO A 323 -4.06 -4.09 -30.91
N TYR A 324 -4.31 -4.64 -29.73
CA TYR A 324 -5.60 -4.75 -29.08
C TYR A 324 -5.80 -3.63 -28.07
N LYS A 325 -7.05 -3.17 -27.89
CA LYS A 325 -7.41 -2.07 -27.00
C LYS A 325 -8.24 -2.58 -25.82
N LEU A 326 -7.68 -2.55 -24.60
CA LEU A 326 -8.35 -2.98 -23.37
C LEU A 326 -8.79 -1.76 -22.56
N LYS A 327 -9.99 -1.82 -21.98
CA LYS A 327 -10.61 -0.69 -21.29
C LYS A 327 -10.83 -1.02 -19.82
N PHE A 328 -10.82 0.00 -18.98
CA PHE A 328 -11.24 -0.09 -17.57
C PHE A 328 -12.77 -0.10 -17.49
N VAL A 329 -13.38 -1.25 -17.83
CA VAL A 329 -14.84 -1.49 -17.90
C VAL A 329 -15.15 -2.91 -17.39
N GLN A 330 -16.42 -3.26 -17.19
CA GLN A 330 -16.79 -4.65 -16.96
C GLN A 330 -16.59 -5.47 -18.24
N TYR A 331 -16.32 -6.75 -18.09
CA TYR A 331 -16.29 -7.71 -19.19
C TYR A 331 -17.36 -8.75 -18.91
N ASP A 332 -18.21 -9.04 -19.90
CA ASP A 332 -19.33 -9.97 -19.75
C ASP A 332 -18.88 -11.44 -19.85
N GLY A 333 -19.82 -12.39 -19.78
CA GLY A 333 -19.53 -13.82 -19.92
C GLY A 333 -19.13 -14.26 -21.34
N SER A 334 -19.07 -13.34 -22.31
CA SER A 334 -18.45 -13.53 -23.63
C SER A 334 -17.16 -12.70 -23.77
N ASP A 335 -16.67 -12.15 -22.65
CA ASP A 335 -15.50 -11.29 -22.53
C ASP A 335 -15.53 -10.06 -23.46
N ALA A 336 -16.74 -9.56 -23.75
CA ALA A 336 -16.93 -8.29 -24.43
C ALA A 336 -16.90 -7.14 -23.40
N PRO A 337 -16.29 -5.98 -23.73
CA PRO A 337 -16.32 -4.81 -22.86
C PRO A 337 -17.76 -4.26 -22.74
N THR A 338 -18.27 -4.22 -21.52
CA THR A 338 -19.65 -3.83 -21.17
C THR A 338 -19.69 -2.80 -20.04
N GLY A 339 -20.79 -2.07 -19.94
CA GLY A 339 -21.02 -1.05 -18.91
C GLY A 339 -20.28 0.26 -19.14
N ALA A 340 -20.29 1.11 -18.10
CA ALA A 340 -19.56 2.37 -18.07
C ALA A 340 -18.07 2.14 -17.70
N PRO A 341 -17.17 3.08 -18.04
CA PRO A 341 -15.82 3.08 -17.50
C PRO A 341 -15.77 3.12 -15.97
N TYR A 342 -14.66 2.66 -15.40
CA TYR A 342 -14.30 2.83 -14.00
C TYR A 342 -13.03 3.64 -13.88
N ASP A 343 -12.98 4.54 -12.90
CA ASP A 343 -11.75 5.27 -12.58
C ASP A 343 -10.63 4.31 -12.17
N ILE A 344 -9.39 4.78 -12.34
CA ILE A 344 -8.21 4.11 -11.79
C ILE A 344 -8.05 4.64 -10.37
N VAL A 345 -8.31 3.78 -9.38
CA VAL A 345 -8.39 4.13 -7.95
C VAL A 345 -7.20 3.57 -7.19
N ARG A 346 -6.67 4.35 -6.24
CA ARG A 346 -5.54 3.99 -5.38
C ARG A 346 -5.82 2.71 -4.60
N ASN A 347 -4.76 2.01 -4.22
CA ASN A 347 -4.82 0.77 -3.45
C ASN A 347 -5.70 -0.32 -4.10
N HIS A 348 -5.84 -0.31 -5.43
CA HIS A 348 -6.50 -1.36 -6.22
C HIS A 348 -5.56 -2.01 -7.22
N TRP A 349 -5.81 -3.29 -7.50
CA TRP A 349 -5.11 -4.10 -8.48
C TRP A 349 -6.06 -4.52 -9.61
N TYR A 350 -5.83 -3.98 -10.79
CA TYR A 350 -6.54 -4.25 -12.04
C TYR A 350 -5.78 -5.34 -12.81
N GLN A 351 -6.19 -6.60 -12.69
CA GLN A 351 -5.57 -7.74 -13.37
C GLN A 351 -6.32 -8.06 -14.67
N TYR A 352 -5.68 -7.84 -15.81
CA TYR A 352 -6.13 -8.28 -17.13
C TYR A 352 -5.52 -9.64 -17.47
N ILE A 353 -6.38 -10.64 -17.67
CA ILE A 353 -6.01 -11.97 -18.18
C ILE A 353 -6.46 -12.05 -19.64
N ILE A 354 -5.52 -12.29 -20.54
CA ILE A 354 -5.72 -12.27 -22.00
C ILE A 354 -5.63 -13.68 -22.57
N TYR A 355 -6.59 -14.04 -23.40
CA TYR A 355 -6.62 -15.32 -24.11
C TYR A 355 -7.25 -15.21 -25.51
N LYS A 356 -7.37 -16.36 -26.17
CA LYS A 356 -8.00 -16.53 -27.48
C LYS A 356 -9.12 -17.56 -27.35
N ASN A 357 -10.31 -17.23 -27.80
CA ASN A 357 -11.40 -18.22 -27.92
C ASN A 357 -11.16 -19.18 -29.11
N ALA A 358 -12.07 -20.14 -29.30
CA ALA A 358 -11.97 -21.16 -30.35
C ALA A 358 -11.89 -20.55 -31.76
N GLU A 359 -12.51 -19.39 -31.95
CA GLU A 359 -12.53 -18.58 -33.17
C GLU A 359 -11.23 -17.79 -33.39
N ARG A 360 -10.25 -17.88 -32.47
CA ARG A 360 -8.98 -17.12 -32.45
C ARG A 360 -9.14 -15.60 -32.36
N THR A 361 -10.29 -15.12 -31.90
CA THR A 361 -10.47 -13.71 -31.53
C THR A 361 -9.90 -13.45 -30.14
N LEU A 362 -9.47 -12.21 -29.84
CA LEU A 362 -8.93 -11.89 -28.51
C LEU A 362 -10.05 -11.77 -27.49
N THR A 363 -9.81 -12.34 -26.32
CA THR A 363 -10.77 -12.56 -25.25
C THR A 363 -10.09 -12.15 -23.94
N VAL A 364 -10.78 -11.37 -23.09
CA VAL A 364 -10.14 -10.64 -21.98
C VAL A 364 -11.01 -10.59 -20.74
N LYS A 365 -10.46 -11.07 -19.62
CA LYS A 365 -11.08 -10.92 -18.29
C LYS A 365 -10.34 -9.85 -17.49
N LEU A 366 -11.04 -8.79 -17.07
CA LEU A 366 -10.55 -7.85 -16.06
C LEU A 366 -11.07 -8.28 -14.67
N THR A 367 -10.17 -8.48 -13.72
CA THR A 367 -10.51 -8.61 -12.29
C THR A 367 -9.93 -7.43 -11.53
N VAL A 368 -10.78 -6.61 -10.90
CA VAL A 368 -10.36 -5.53 -10.00
C VAL A 368 -10.35 -6.06 -8.57
N ARG A 369 -9.23 -5.95 -7.87
CA ARG A 369 -9.07 -6.36 -6.46
C ARG A 369 -8.57 -5.21 -5.61
N LYS A 370 -8.63 -5.38 -4.30
CA LYS A 370 -7.85 -4.60 -3.33
C LYS A 370 -6.37 -4.95 -3.54
N TRP A 371 -5.50 -3.96 -3.45
CA TRP A 371 -4.06 -4.15 -3.62
C TRP A 371 -3.48 -4.75 -2.33
N ASN A 372 -3.18 -6.05 -2.36
CA ASN A 372 -2.97 -6.95 -1.22
C ASN A 372 -4.29 -7.16 -0.44
N ARG A 373 -4.87 -8.36 -0.52
CA ARG A 373 -5.84 -8.86 0.46
C ARG A 373 -5.66 -10.35 0.61
N GLU A 374 -5.52 -10.72 1.85
CA GLU A 374 -4.87 -11.92 2.32
C GLU A 374 -5.06 -11.84 3.90
N ASP A 375 -5.13 -12.94 4.68
CA ASP A 375 -5.48 -12.89 6.14
C ASP A 375 -4.61 -13.81 7.05
N HIS A 376 -4.27 -13.40 8.30
CA HIS A 376 -3.44 -14.16 9.27
C HIS A 376 -4.20 -14.70 10.52
N PRO A 377 -3.79 -15.85 11.11
CA PRO A 377 -4.14 -16.25 12.47
C PRO A 377 -3.40 -15.39 13.51
N GLU A 378 -3.96 -15.29 14.71
CA GLU A 378 -3.43 -14.46 15.79
C GLU A 378 -2.02 -14.89 16.22
N ILE A 379 -1.11 -13.91 16.32
CA ILE A 379 0.09 -14.01 17.14
C ILE A 379 -0.14 -13.15 18.38
N VAL A 380 0.05 -13.78 19.54
CA VAL A 380 0.04 -13.14 20.85
C VAL A 380 1.25 -12.22 20.98
N MET A 381 1.03 -11.03 21.53
CA MET A 381 2.09 -10.09 21.96
C MET A 381 2.41 -10.29 23.45
#